data_AF-A0A2T0N8Z2-F1
#
_entry.id   AF-A0A2T0N8Z2-F1
#
_cell.length_a   1.000
_cell.length_b   1.000
_cell.length_c   1.000
_cell.angle_alpha   90.00
_cell.angle_beta   90.00
_cell.angle_gamma   90.00
#
_symmetry.space_group_name_H-M   'P 1'
#
loop_
_entity.id
_entity.type
_entity.pdbx_description
1 polymer ?
#
loop_
_entity_poly.entity_id
_entity_poly.type
_entity_poly.pdbx_seq_one_letter_code
_entity_poly.pdbx_strand_id
1 'polypeptide(L)'
;MCHHRAFRIPPPFWDEPVMAQLAALLDAPRPPEPLDEKSLATAATHLWRAERRLAAPGADAAGRQTARHLRTTRAALAEAGLVLQDHDGEAFHSGRSIEVLLFQDDPSLSAETVLETVRPSIYLRERHIQLGQVIVGRPTREDLRNGHA
;
A
#
# COMPACT_ATOMS: atom_id res chain seq x y z
N MET A 1 -46.80 -20.16 -47.62
CA MET A 1 -46.09 -19.79 -46.38
C MET A 1 -45.74 -21.08 -45.65
N CYS A 2 -44.47 -21.51 -45.69
CA CYS A 2 -44.02 -22.67 -44.92
C CYS A 2 -43.57 -22.18 -43.54
N HIS A 3 -44.34 -22.47 -42.50
CA HIS A 3 -43.92 -22.24 -41.12
C HIS A 3 -42.86 -23.28 -40.74
N HIS A 4 -41.70 -22.83 -40.24
CA HIS A 4 -40.70 -23.74 -39.70
C HIS A 4 -41.28 -24.48 -38.49
N ARG A 5 -41.04 -25.80 -38.44
CA ARG A 5 -41.54 -26.67 -37.38
C ARG A 5 -40.94 -26.21 -36.05
N ALA A 6 -41.78 -25.92 -35.06
CA ALA A 6 -41.34 -25.39 -33.77
C ALA A 6 -40.28 -26.31 -33.15
N PHE A 7 -39.07 -25.78 -32.97
CA PHE A 7 -37.99 -26.45 -32.27
C PHE A 7 -38.31 -26.43 -30.78
N ARG A 8 -38.67 -27.58 -30.21
CA ARG A 8 -38.91 -27.73 -28.77
C ARG A 8 -37.69 -28.39 -28.14
N ILE A 9 -37.02 -27.67 -27.25
CA ILE A 9 -35.95 -28.23 -26.42
C ILE A 9 -36.64 -28.98 -25.26
N PRO A 10 -36.41 -30.29 -25.10
CA PRO A 10 -36.94 -31.02 -23.96
C PRO A 10 -36.33 -30.47 -22.66
N PRO A 11 -37.05 -30.54 -21.53
CA PRO A 11 -36.48 -30.15 -20.25
C PRO A 11 -35.20 -30.95 -20.00
N PRO A 12 -34.15 -30.31 -19.48
CA PRO A 12 -32.89 -30.97 -19.23
C PRO A 12 -33.10 -32.12 -18.23
N PHE A 13 -32.57 -33.29 -18.55
CA PHE A 13 -32.53 -34.42 -17.63
C PHE A 13 -31.26 -34.31 -16.80
N TRP A 14 -31.42 -34.04 -15.51
CA TRP A 14 -30.31 -33.98 -14.56
C TRP A 14 -30.28 -35.27 -13.77
N ASP A 15 -29.26 -36.09 -14.00
CA ASP A 15 -29.05 -37.29 -13.21
C ASP A 15 -28.73 -36.94 -11.76
N GLU A 16 -29.09 -37.83 -10.82
CA GLU A 16 -28.78 -37.72 -9.39
C GLU A 16 -27.32 -37.34 -9.09
N PRO A 17 -26.29 -37.95 -9.72
CA PRO A 17 -24.90 -37.52 -9.54
C PRO A 17 -24.64 -36.07 -9.96
N VAL A 18 -25.31 -35.56 -10.99
CA VAL A 18 -25.16 -34.18 -11.45
C VAL A 18 -25.83 -33.22 -10.47
N MET A 19 -27.00 -33.60 -9.94
CA MET A 19 -27.69 -32.83 -8.91
C MET A 19 -26.88 -32.77 -7.61
N ALA A 20 -26.26 -33.88 -7.20
CA ALA A 20 -25.38 -33.93 -6.04
C ALA A 20 -24.12 -33.05 -6.22
N GLN A 21 -23.51 -33.06 -7.42
CA GLN A 21 -22.37 -32.19 -7.73
C GLN A 21 -22.76 -30.71 -7.73
N LEU A 22 -23.92 -30.36 -8.29
CA LEU A 22 -24.42 -28.99 -8.29
C LEU A 22 -24.68 -28.50 -6.86
N ALA A 23 -25.34 -29.32 -6.03
CA ALA A 23 -25.56 -29.00 -4.63
C ALA A 23 -24.24 -28.76 -3.88
N ALA A 24 -23.24 -29.63 -4.09
CA ALA A 24 -21.91 -29.47 -3.49
C ALA A 24 -21.19 -28.17 -3.95
N LEU A 25 -21.38 -27.75 -5.20
CA LEU A 25 -20.82 -26.49 -5.71
C LEU A 25 -21.54 -25.26 -5.16
N LEU A 26 -22.84 -25.35 -4.92
CA LEU A 26 -23.63 -24.27 -4.33
C LEU A 26 -23.37 -24.11 -2.83
N ASP A 27 -23.15 -25.23 -2.13
CA ASP A 27 -22.78 -25.29 -0.71
C ASP A 27 -21.28 -25.06 -0.48
N ALA A 28 -20.47 -25.03 -1.54
CA ALA A 28 -19.05 -24.74 -1.41
C ALA A 28 -18.86 -23.38 -0.73
N PRO A 29 -17.94 -23.27 0.26
CA PRO A 29 -17.71 -22.02 0.95
C PRO A 29 -17.33 -20.95 -0.06
N ARG A 30 -18.10 -19.87 -0.08
CA ARG A 30 -17.79 -18.71 -0.91
C ARG A 30 -16.38 -18.22 -0.53
N PRO A 31 -15.50 -17.94 -1.51
CA PRO A 31 -14.22 -17.33 -1.18
C PRO A 31 -14.46 -16.05 -0.38
N PRO A 32 -13.61 -15.74 0.61
CA PRO A 32 -13.76 -14.51 1.39
C PRO A 32 -13.77 -13.32 0.44
N GLU A 33 -14.60 -12.32 0.75
CA GLU A 33 -14.59 -11.09 -0.01
C GLU A 33 -13.19 -10.49 0.02
N PRO A 34 -12.68 -9.99 -1.13
CA PRO A 34 -11.36 -9.40 -1.17
C PRO A 34 -11.32 -8.20 -0.23
N LEU A 35 -10.27 -8.11 0.56
CA LEU A 35 -10.03 -6.96 1.44
C LEU A 35 -9.95 -5.69 0.59
N ASP A 36 -10.66 -4.63 0.99
CA ASP A 36 -10.52 -3.32 0.35
C ASP A 36 -9.16 -2.70 0.71
N GLU A 37 -8.18 -2.99 -0.13
CA GLU A 37 -6.80 -2.53 0.01
C GLU A 37 -6.68 -1.00 0.01
N LYS A 38 -7.58 -0.29 -0.68
CA LYS A 38 -7.56 1.17 -0.71
C LYS A 38 -7.94 1.75 0.65
N SER A 39 -8.98 1.22 1.27
CA SER A 39 -9.36 1.59 2.63
C SER A 39 -8.28 1.21 3.64
N LEU A 40 -7.65 0.04 3.48
CA LEU A 40 -6.53 -0.39 4.33
C LEU A 40 -5.33 0.56 4.21
N ALA A 41 -4.93 0.91 2.99
CA ALA A 41 -3.83 1.84 2.72
C ALA A 41 -4.13 3.24 3.31
N THR A 42 -5.38 3.67 3.23
CA THR A 42 -5.83 4.94 3.83
C THR A 42 -5.68 4.90 5.36
N ALA A 43 -6.20 3.86 6.01
CA ALA A 43 -6.09 3.69 7.46
C ALA A 43 -4.62 3.62 7.94
N ALA A 44 -3.79 2.85 7.23
CA ALA A 44 -2.36 2.74 7.49
C ALA A 44 -1.65 4.10 7.33
N THR A 45 -1.98 4.87 6.29
CA THR A 45 -1.44 6.23 6.12
C THR A 45 -1.79 7.14 7.30
N HIS A 46 -3.02 7.07 7.81
CA HIS A 46 -3.44 7.85 8.98
C HIS A 46 -2.72 7.40 10.26
N LEU A 47 -2.49 6.10 10.46
CA LEU A 47 -1.68 5.58 11.56
C LEU A 47 -0.27 6.16 11.51
N TRP A 48 0.38 6.14 10.36
CA TRP A 48 1.71 6.70 10.17
C TRP A 48 1.76 8.22 10.45
N ARG A 49 0.78 8.99 9.97
CA ARG A 49 0.69 10.42 10.28
C ARG A 49 0.50 10.68 11.78
N ALA A 50 -0.35 9.89 12.44
CA ALA A 50 -0.62 10.03 13.86
C ALA A 50 0.64 9.77 14.70
N GLU A 51 1.43 8.76 14.34
CA GLU A 51 2.71 8.49 15.01
C GLU A 51 3.72 9.63 14.81
N ARG A 52 3.91 10.12 13.58
CA ARG A 52 4.82 11.25 13.32
C ARG A 52 4.42 12.49 14.10
N ARG A 53 3.12 12.80 14.14
CA ARG A 53 2.60 13.92 14.92
C ARG A 53 2.89 13.80 16.41
N LEU A 54 2.81 12.58 16.97
CA LEU A 54 3.06 12.33 18.39
C LEU A 54 4.54 12.13 18.72
N ALA A 55 5.41 11.92 17.72
CA ALA A 55 6.85 11.91 17.88
C ALA A 55 7.44 13.32 18.02
N ALA A 56 6.69 14.36 17.64
CA ALA A 56 7.12 15.74 17.79
C ALA A 56 7.41 16.10 19.26
N PRO A 57 8.43 16.93 19.53
CA PRO A 57 8.73 17.40 20.89
C PRO A 57 7.52 18.10 21.53
N GLY A 58 7.34 17.92 22.84
CA GLY A 58 6.28 18.60 23.61
C GLY A 58 5.03 17.75 23.90
N ALA A 59 5.03 16.45 23.58
CA ALA A 59 3.94 15.56 23.98
C ALA A 59 3.88 15.38 25.51
N ASP A 60 2.68 15.54 26.07
CA ASP A 60 2.39 15.27 27.48
C ASP A 60 2.39 13.76 27.79
N ALA A 61 2.07 13.39 29.04
CA ALA A 61 2.06 11.98 29.44
C ALA A 61 1.03 11.15 28.64
N ALA A 62 -0.14 11.73 28.34
CA ALA A 62 -1.17 11.08 27.55
C ALA A 62 -0.72 10.88 26.09
N GLY A 63 -0.10 11.89 25.47
CA GLY A 63 0.46 11.81 24.13
C GLY A 63 1.52 10.72 23.99
N ARG A 64 2.42 10.60 24.98
CA ARG A 64 3.42 9.51 25.02
C ARG A 64 2.78 8.13 25.14
N GLN A 65 1.69 8.01 25.92
CA GLN A 65 0.96 6.76 26.05
C GLN A 65 0.26 6.37 24.75
N THR A 66 -0.43 7.33 24.11
CA THR A 66 -1.05 7.14 22.79
C THR A 66 -0.01 6.73 21.75
N ALA A 67 1.16 7.37 21.73
CA ALA A 67 2.25 7.02 20.81
C ALA A 67 2.73 5.57 21.01
N ARG A 68 2.77 5.07 22.26
CA ARG A 68 3.07 3.66 22.54
C ARG A 68 2.01 2.72 21.97
N HIS A 69 0.74 3.05 22.12
CA HIS A 69 -0.35 2.24 21.56
C HIS A 69 -0.28 2.20 20.04
N LEU A 70 -0.07 3.34 19.36
CA LEU A 70 0.04 3.36 17.89
C LEU A 70 1.21 2.51 17.39
N ARG A 71 2.39 2.60 18.03
CA ARG A 71 3.54 1.74 17.70
C ARG A 71 3.25 0.26 17.89
N THR A 72 2.52 -0.09 18.94
CA THR A 72 2.09 -1.47 19.19
C THR A 72 1.12 -1.94 18.11
N THR A 73 0.16 -1.10 17.72
CA THR A 73 -0.76 -1.37 16.61
C THR A 73 0.00 -1.58 15.30
N ARG A 74 0.99 -0.72 14.98
CA ARG A 74 1.86 -0.88 13.81
C ARG A 74 2.59 -2.22 13.84
N ALA A 75 3.18 -2.60 14.97
CA ALA A 75 3.90 -3.87 15.09
C ALA A 75 2.98 -5.08 14.83
N ALA A 76 1.79 -5.09 15.44
CA ALA A 76 0.79 -6.14 15.22
C ALA A 76 0.31 -6.21 13.76
N LEU A 77 0.15 -5.05 13.10
CA LEU A 77 -0.18 -4.99 11.67
C LEU A 77 0.96 -5.52 10.80
N ALA A 78 2.21 -5.23 11.14
CA ALA A 78 3.37 -5.76 10.44
C ALA A 78 3.48 -7.29 10.57
N GLU A 79 3.22 -7.84 11.75
CA GLU A 79 3.12 -9.30 11.98
C GLU A 79 1.99 -9.93 11.15
N ALA A 80 0.89 -9.20 10.94
CA ALA A 80 -0.19 -9.60 10.03
C ALA A 80 0.14 -9.42 8.53
N GLY A 81 1.34 -8.92 8.21
CA GLY A 81 1.86 -8.72 6.86
C GLY A 81 1.61 -7.33 6.26
N LEU A 82 1.14 -6.35 7.03
CA LEU A 82 0.97 -4.97 6.58
C LEU A 82 2.16 -4.11 7.01
N VAL A 83 3.06 -3.82 6.06
CA VAL A 83 4.27 -3.04 6.29
C VAL A 83 4.10 -1.65 5.71
N LEU A 84 4.42 -0.62 6.50
CA LEU A 84 4.49 0.76 6.02
C LEU A 84 5.95 1.18 6.07
N GLN A 85 6.46 1.68 4.96
CA GLN A 85 7.83 2.10 4.79
C GLN A 85 7.91 3.61 4.65
N ASP A 86 8.73 4.21 5.50
CA ASP A 86 9.18 5.59 5.41
C ASP A 86 10.49 5.62 4.61
N HIS A 87 10.75 6.71 3.89
CA HIS A 87 11.92 6.87 3.04
C HIS A 87 12.82 8.03 3.47
N ASP A 88 12.51 8.71 4.58
CA ASP A 88 13.31 9.84 5.08
C ASP A 88 14.79 9.49 5.22
N GLY A 89 15.66 10.31 4.62
CA GLY A 89 17.12 10.14 4.66
C GLY A 89 17.68 9.06 3.74
N GLU A 90 16.83 8.33 2.99
CA GLU A 90 17.32 7.32 2.04
C GLU A 90 17.87 7.98 0.76
N ALA A 91 18.97 7.44 0.22
CA ALA A 91 19.51 7.87 -1.07
C ALA A 91 18.50 7.63 -2.20
N PHE A 92 18.19 8.69 -2.96
CA PHE A 92 17.22 8.62 -4.05
C PHE A 92 17.85 8.04 -5.32
N HIS A 93 17.10 7.17 -5.99
CA HIS A 93 17.46 6.61 -7.29
C HIS A 93 16.20 6.49 -8.15
N SER A 94 16.28 6.88 -9.42
CA SER A 94 15.14 6.92 -10.35
C SER A 94 14.48 5.56 -10.63
N GLY A 95 15.13 4.45 -10.27
CA GLY A 95 14.57 3.09 -10.39
C GLY A 95 13.72 2.62 -9.19
N ARG A 96 13.59 3.41 -8.13
CA ARG A 96 12.79 3.05 -6.96
C ARG A 96 11.30 3.18 -7.24
N SER A 97 10.50 2.29 -6.66
CA SER A 97 9.04 2.39 -6.68
C SER A 97 8.54 3.43 -5.68
N ILE A 98 8.85 4.71 -5.93
CA ILE A 98 8.37 5.88 -5.17
C ILE A 98 8.08 7.02 -6.15
N GLU A 99 7.09 7.85 -5.84
CA GLU A 99 6.73 9.04 -6.61
C GLU A 99 7.40 10.28 -6.02
N VAL A 100 8.19 10.99 -6.82
CA VAL A 100 8.77 12.27 -6.39
C VAL A 100 7.80 13.40 -6.67
N LEU A 101 7.39 14.09 -5.61
CA LEU A 101 6.50 15.25 -5.72
C LEU A 101 7.27 16.53 -6.03
N LEU A 102 8.48 16.66 -5.47
CA LEU A 102 9.30 17.85 -5.60
C LEU A 102 10.79 17.51 -5.46
N PHE A 103 11.62 18.17 -6.27
CA PHE A 103 13.06 18.28 -6.04
C PHE A 103 13.37 19.64 -5.41
N GLN A 104 14.16 19.63 -4.34
CA GLN A 104 14.59 20.82 -3.62
C GLN A 104 16.12 20.91 -3.62
N ASP A 105 16.65 22.10 -3.89
CA ASP A 105 18.10 22.34 -3.79
C ASP A 105 18.50 22.38 -2.31
N ASP A 106 19.49 21.56 -1.94
CA ASP A 106 20.08 21.51 -0.61
C ASP A 106 21.61 21.41 -0.72
N PRO A 107 22.34 22.52 -0.48
CA PRO A 107 23.80 22.55 -0.54
C PRO A 107 24.50 21.68 0.51
N SER A 108 23.79 21.21 1.54
CA SER A 108 24.38 20.33 2.55
C SER A 108 24.48 18.87 2.10
N LEU A 109 23.77 18.51 1.03
CA LEU A 109 23.78 17.16 0.47
C LEU A 109 24.92 16.98 -0.52
N SER A 110 25.51 15.79 -0.54
CA SER A 110 26.49 15.37 -1.54
C SER A 110 25.87 14.55 -2.68
N ALA A 111 24.64 14.09 -2.51
CA ALA A 111 23.89 13.27 -3.47
C ALA A 111 22.38 13.44 -3.28
N GLU A 112 21.60 13.05 -4.30
CA GLU A 112 20.14 13.09 -4.21
C GLU A 112 19.64 12.19 -3.08
N THR A 113 18.90 12.78 -2.14
CA THR A 113 18.44 12.11 -0.90
C THR A 113 17.00 12.47 -0.64
N VAL A 114 16.19 11.51 -0.18
CA VAL A 114 14.82 11.80 0.24
C VAL A 114 14.86 12.66 1.51
N LEU A 115 14.40 13.90 1.40
CA LEU A 115 14.32 14.83 2.53
C LEU A 115 13.11 14.52 3.41
N GLU A 116 11.98 14.26 2.77
CA GLU A 116 10.72 14.04 3.46
C GLU A 116 9.82 13.08 2.67
N THR A 117 9.25 12.13 3.39
CA THR A 117 8.18 11.24 2.97
C THR A 117 6.86 11.94 3.27
N VAL A 118 6.13 12.30 2.22
CA VAL A 118 4.80 12.93 2.30
C VAL A 118 3.70 11.87 2.47
N ARG A 119 3.92 10.69 1.88
CA ARG A 119 3.05 9.52 2.02
C ARG A 119 3.90 8.25 2.04
N PRO A 120 3.69 7.32 2.98
CA PRO A 120 4.50 6.11 3.08
C PRO A 120 4.16 5.14 1.96
N SER A 121 5.15 4.31 1.58
CA SER A 121 4.89 3.11 0.79
C SER A 121 4.21 2.07 1.69
N ILE A 122 3.21 1.35 1.16
CA ILE A 122 2.46 0.35 1.93
C ILE A 122 2.46 -0.98 1.19
N TYR A 123 2.84 -2.02 1.91
CA TYR A 123 2.92 -3.39 1.41
C TYR A 123 1.99 -4.28 2.23
N LEU A 124 1.19 -5.10 1.56
CA LEU A 124 0.39 -6.16 2.16
C LEU A 124 0.91 -7.50 1.65
N ARG A 125 1.52 -8.28 2.55
CA ARG A 125 2.14 -9.58 2.26
C ARG A 125 3.11 -9.45 1.08
N GLU A 126 4.07 -8.55 1.21
CA GLU A 126 5.11 -8.20 0.21
C GLU A 126 4.60 -7.53 -1.07
N ARG A 127 3.29 -7.53 -1.32
CA ARG A 127 2.71 -6.84 -2.46
C ARG A 127 2.51 -5.37 -2.16
N HIS A 128 2.97 -4.53 -3.07
CA HIS A 128 2.83 -3.10 -3.00
C HIS A 128 1.37 -2.68 -3.27
N ILE A 129 0.71 -2.09 -2.27
CA ILE A 129 -0.68 -1.62 -2.37
C ILE A 129 -0.79 -0.08 -2.39
N GLN A 130 0.28 0.63 -2.00
CA GLN A 130 0.35 2.08 -2.10
C GLN A 130 1.78 2.56 -2.35
N LEU A 131 1.96 3.28 -3.46
CA LEU A 131 3.20 4.00 -3.80
C LEU A 131 3.50 5.11 -2.79
N GLY A 132 4.72 5.13 -2.25
CA GLY A 132 5.21 6.23 -1.42
C GLY A 132 5.40 7.51 -2.23
N GLN A 133 5.21 8.66 -1.58
CA GLN A 133 5.43 9.98 -2.15
C GLN A 133 6.47 10.73 -1.34
N VAL A 134 7.44 11.32 -2.03
CA VAL A 134 8.62 11.90 -1.40
C VAL A 134 8.98 13.26 -1.98
N ILE A 135 9.68 14.06 -1.17
CA ILE A 135 10.43 15.25 -1.57
C ILE A 135 11.91 14.86 -1.56
N VAL A 136 12.60 15.13 -2.66
CA VAL A 136 14.01 14.78 -2.84
C VAL A 136 14.87 16.03 -2.80
N GLY A 137 15.89 16.03 -1.95
CA GLY A 137 16.93 17.03 -1.92
C GLY A 137 18.00 16.70 -2.95
N ARG A 138 18.55 17.71 -3.62
CA ARG A 138 19.67 17.56 -4.56
C ARG A 138 20.77 18.59 -4.27
N PRO A 139 22.05 18.21 -4.44
CA PRO A 139 23.16 19.15 -4.30
C PRO A 139 23.02 20.31 -5.31
N THR A 140 23.43 21.51 -4.89
CA THR A 140 23.57 22.65 -5.80
C THR A 140 24.71 22.43 -6.80
N ARG A 141 24.50 22.88 -8.05
CA ARG A 141 25.36 22.59 -9.21
C ARG A 141 26.81 23.11 -9.10
N GLU A 142 27.14 23.92 -8.10
CA GLU A 142 28.52 24.39 -7.87
C GLU A 142 29.45 23.30 -7.31
N ASP A 143 28.92 22.30 -6.59
CA ASP A 143 29.75 21.23 -6.00
C ASP A 143 30.11 20.11 -6.98
N LEU A 144 29.30 19.90 -8.03
CA LEU A 144 29.56 18.89 -9.06
C LEU A 144 30.76 19.23 -9.97
N ARG A 145 31.27 20.48 -9.93
CA ARG A 145 32.44 20.90 -10.73
C ARG A 145 33.78 20.77 -10.00
N ASN A 146 33.79 20.61 -8.67
CA ASN A 146 35.03 20.65 -7.87
C ASN A 146 35.58 19.26 -7.50
N GLY A 147 34.93 18.16 -7.92
CA GLY A 147 35.38 16.77 -7.68
C GLY A 147 36.27 16.15 -8.77
N HIS A 148 36.62 16.93 -9.80
CA HIS A 148 37.49 16.51 -10.91
C HIS A 148 38.61 17.54 -11.13
N ALA A 149 39.55 17.62 -10.18
CA ALA A 149 40.83 18.31 -10.36
C ALA A 149 41.94 17.50 -9.71
#